data_AF-A0A9J6FCL9-F1
#
_entry.id   AF-A0A9J6FCL9-F1
#
_cell.length_a   1.000
_cell.length_b   1.000
_cell.length_c   1.000
_cell.angle_alpha   90.00
_cell.angle_beta   90.00
_cell.angle_gamma   90.00
#
_symmetry.space_group_name_H-M   'P 1'
#
loop_
_entity.id
_entity.type
_entity.pdbx_description
1 polymer ?
#
loop_
_entity_poly.entity_id
_entity_poly.type
_entity_poly.pdbx_seq_one_letter_code
_entity_poly.pdbx_strand_id
1 'polypeptide(L)'
;MKELYDRHTAEHLTSQVKNALSRYDLSVTQVYSVTTDNGAKMLKAARLLIETDDEPDVSSSDEEDDSGYPELGYCGSLLDDSEDAGCLVLDGAYFQLSVRCAVHTLQLAVSDALDSGSNTLVAQCRALVEKLHVQSAMGLIRKLGLRKPVIDCPTR
;
A
#
# COMPACT_ATOMS: atom_id res chain seq x y z
N MET A 1 -16.06 -0.44 6.57
CA MET A 1 -14.98 -1.21 5.94
C MET A 1 -15.64 -2.26 5.06
N LYS A 2 -15.29 -2.33 3.77
CA LYS A 2 -15.83 -3.33 2.84
C LYS A 2 -14.82 -4.47 2.73
N GLU A 3 -15.23 -5.69 3.07
CA GLU A 3 -14.40 -6.86 2.87
C GLU A 3 -14.42 -7.26 1.39
N LEU A 4 -13.25 -7.60 0.85
CA LEU A 4 -13.08 -8.10 -0.52
C LEU A 4 -12.64 -9.56 -0.44
N TYR A 5 -13.27 -10.42 -1.24
CA TYR A 5 -12.97 -11.86 -1.29
C TYR A 5 -12.36 -12.30 -2.63
N ASP A 6 -12.37 -11.41 -3.63
CA ASP A 6 -11.81 -11.64 -4.95
C ASP A 6 -10.31 -11.30 -5.01
N ARG A 7 -9.68 -11.56 -6.16
CA ARG A 7 -8.29 -11.17 -6.40
C ARG A 7 -8.13 -9.66 -6.26
N HIS A 8 -7.22 -9.24 -5.38
CA HIS A 8 -6.84 -7.84 -5.20
C HIS A 8 -5.92 -7.38 -6.33
N THR A 9 -6.37 -7.42 -7.59
CA THR A 9 -5.66 -6.77 -8.71
C THR A 9 -5.88 -5.25 -8.64
N ALA A 10 -5.02 -4.48 -9.31
CA ALA A 10 -5.13 -3.03 -9.29
C ALA A 10 -6.47 -2.56 -9.87
N GLU A 11 -6.90 -3.16 -10.97
CA GLU A 11 -8.14 -2.88 -11.69
C GLU A 11 -9.36 -3.20 -10.82
N HIS A 12 -9.32 -4.34 -10.12
CA HIS A 12 -10.37 -4.70 -9.18
C HIS A 12 -10.45 -3.67 -8.04
N LEU A 13 -9.32 -3.30 -7.42
CA LEU A 13 -9.29 -2.32 -6.35
C LEU A 13 -9.81 -0.95 -6.81
N THR A 14 -9.39 -0.47 -7.99
CA THR A 14 -9.89 0.75 -8.62
C THR A 14 -11.40 0.71 -8.81
N SER A 15 -11.95 -0.41 -9.32
CA SER A 15 -13.40 -0.59 -9.48
C SER A 15 -14.16 -0.54 -8.15
N GLN A 16 -13.58 -1.10 -7.08
CA GLN A 16 -14.17 -1.06 -5.74
C GLN A 16 -14.17 0.36 -5.16
N VAL A 17 -13.12 1.13 -5.41
CA VAL A 17 -13.05 2.56 -5.04
C VAL A 17 -14.10 3.37 -5.82
N LYS A 18 -14.17 3.22 -7.15
CA LYS A 18 -15.22 3.85 -7.98
C LYS A 18 -16.64 3.50 -7.48
N ASN A 19 -16.89 2.23 -7.13
CA ASN A 19 -18.17 1.77 -6.55
C ASN A 19 -18.46 2.34 -5.16
N ALA A 20 -17.42 2.61 -4.36
CA ALA A 20 -17.59 3.21 -3.04
C ALA A 20 -17.94 4.71 -3.16
N LEU A 21 -17.30 5.43 -4.08
CA LEU A 21 -17.57 6.84 -4.36
C LEU A 21 -18.99 7.05 -4.90
N SER A 22 -19.43 6.19 -5.83
CA SER A 22 -20.76 6.32 -6.45
C SER A 22 -21.93 6.17 -5.46
N ARG A 23 -21.72 5.51 -4.31
CA ARG A 23 -22.74 5.44 -3.24
C ARG A 23 -23.03 6.79 -2.58
N TYR A 24 -22.14 7.76 -2.76
CA TYR A 24 -22.24 9.11 -2.23
C TYR A 24 -22.38 10.14 -3.34
N ASP A 25 -22.69 9.71 -4.57
CA ASP A 25 -22.78 10.57 -5.76
C ASP A 25 -21.50 11.39 -6.01
N LEU A 26 -20.34 10.82 -5.67
CA LEU A 26 -19.03 11.42 -5.89
C LEU A 26 -18.37 10.84 -7.14
N SER A 27 -17.80 11.71 -7.98
CA SER A 27 -16.89 11.33 -9.06
C SER A 27 -15.45 11.28 -8.57
N VAL A 28 -14.61 10.49 -9.26
CA VAL A 28 -13.16 10.41 -8.97
C VAL A 28 -12.51 11.80 -9.11
N THR A 29 -13.01 12.63 -10.02
CA THR A 29 -12.57 14.01 -10.23
C THR A 29 -12.77 14.95 -9.03
N GLN A 30 -13.65 14.57 -8.08
CA GLN A 30 -13.86 15.30 -6.83
C GLN A 30 -12.92 14.84 -5.70
N VAL A 31 -12.10 13.82 -5.94
CA VAL A 31 -11.11 13.31 -4.98
C VAL A 31 -9.85 14.16 -5.06
N TYR A 32 -9.56 14.87 -3.98
CA TYR A 32 -8.37 15.74 -3.90
C TYR A 32 -7.04 14.96 -3.81
N SER A 33 -7.02 13.88 -3.04
CA SER A 33 -5.82 13.08 -2.84
C SER A 33 -6.18 11.66 -2.43
N VAL A 34 -5.34 10.71 -2.79
CA VAL A 34 -5.43 9.30 -2.36
C VAL A 34 -4.17 8.97 -1.59
N THR A 35 -4.31 8.41 -0.39
CA THR A 35 -3.18 7.90 0.39
C THR A 35 -3.21 6.38 0.40
N THR A 36 -2.14 5.75 -0.08
CA THR A 36 -2.00 4.28 -0.11
C THR A 36 -0.71 3.83 0.56
N ASP A 37 -0.65 2.57 0.98
CA ASP A 37 0.64 1.95 1.30
C ASP A 37 1.53 1.81 0.04
N ASN A 38 2.74 1.28 0.22
CA ASN A 38 3.72 1.09 -0.87
C ASN A 38 3.49 -0.24 -1.61
N GLY A 39 2.35 -0.90 -1.42
CA GLY A 39 2.01 -2.11 -2.14
C GLY A 39 1.90 -1.83 -3.63
N ALA A 40 2.66 -2.57 -4.46
CA ALA A 40 2.70 -2.34 -5.90
C ALA A 40 1.31 -2.27 -6.57
N LYS A 41 0.38 -3.13 -6.13
CA LYS A 41 -1.00 -3.13 -6.63
C LYS A 41 -1.81 -1.92 -6.17
N MET A 42 -1.54 -1.40 -4.97
CA MET A 42 -2.16 -0.19 -4.44
C MET A 42 -1.67 1.04 -5.19
N LEU A 43 -0.36 1.12 -5.49
CA LEU A 43 0.22 2.18 -6.30
C LEU A 43 -0.34 2.15 -7.73
N LYS A 44 -0.38 0.98 -8.38
CA LYS A 44 -1.00 0.84 -9.70
C LYS A 44 -2.49 1.24 -9.68
N ALA A 45 -3.24 0.83 -8.66
CA ALA A 45 -4.65 1.21 -8.53
C ALA A 45 -4.83 2.73 -8.37
N ALA A 46 -3.97 3.39 -7.58
CA ALA A 46 -3.98 4.83 -7.42
C ALA A 46 -3.71 5.56 -8.75
N ARG A 47 -2.78 5.07 -9.58
CA ARG A 47 -2.52 5.60 -10.92
C ARG A 47 -3.73 5.42 -11.86
N LEU A 48 -4.33 4.23 -11.88
CA LEU A 48 -5.55 3.94 -12.65
C LEU A 48 -6.77 4.77 -12.22
N LEU A 49 -6.77 5.34 -11.01
CA LEU A 49 -7.81 6.29 -10.59
C LEU A 49 -7.56 7.70 -11.15
N ILE A 50 -6.29 8.07 -11.37
CA ILE A 50 -5.89 9.38 -11.88
C ILE A 50 -6.01 9.44 -13.41
N GLU A 51 -5.72 8.32 -14.08
CA GLU A 51 -5.96 8.13 -15.52
C GLU A 51 -7.47 8.13 -15.78
N THR A 52 -8.01 9.29 -16.16
CA THR A 52 -9.43 9.48 -16.48
C THR A 52 -9.83 8.69 -17.73
N ASP A 53 -11.07 8.18 -17.77
CA ASP A 53 -11.68 7.32 -18.81
C ASP A 53 -11.82 7.97 -20.23
N ASP A 54 -10.98 8.96 -20.61
CA ASP A 54 -11.10 9.72 -21.88
C ASP A 54 -10.27 9.18 -23.06
N GLU A 55 -9.55 8.06 -22.92
CA GLU A 55 -8.88 7.40 -24.05
C GLU A 55 -9.50 6.02 -24.34
N PRO A 56 -9.75 5.67 -25.62
CA PRO A 56 -10.43 4.45 -26.00
C PRO A 56 -9.60 3.21 -25.64
N ASP A 57 -10.30 2.28 -24.99
CA ASP A 57 -9.93 0.92 -24.56
C ASP A 57 -9.06 0.18 -25.61
N VAL A 58 -7.74 0.28 -25.48
CA VAL A 58 -6.80 -0.62 -26.17
C VAL A 58 -6.52 -1.77 -25.23
N SER A 59 -7.28 -2.85 -25.40
CA SER A 59 -7.01 -4.13 -24.75
C SER A 59 -5.59 -4.57 -25.07
N SER A 60 -4.68 -4.56 -24.09
CA SER A 60 -3.44 -5.32 -24.17
C SER A 60 -3.43 -6.39 -23.09
N SER A 61 -3.55 -7.61 -23.59
CA SER A 61 -3.34 -8.90 -22.96
C SER A 61 -2.19 -8.95 -21.95
N ASP A 62 -2.42 -9.71 -20.88
CA ASP A 62 -1.45 -10.16 -19.89
C ASP A 62 -0.21 -10.77 -20.56
N GLU A 63 0.89 -10.01 -20.70
CA GLU A 63 2.24 -10.56 -20.71
C GLU A 63 3.16 -9.63 -19.90
N GLU A 64 3.94 -10.25 -19.03
CA GLU A 64 5.05 -9.63 -18.31
C GLU A 64 6.08 -9.14 -19.34
N ASP A 65 6.14 -7.84 -19.62
CA ASP A 65 7.29 -7.26 -20.31
C ASP A 65 7.68 -5.89 -19.75
N ASP A 66 8.94 -5.85 -19.36
CA ASP A 66 9.72 -4.71 -18.91
C ASP A 66 10.13 -3.90 -20.16
N SER A 67 9.26 -3.01 -20.64
CA SER A 67 9.68 -2.02 -21.63
C SER A 67 8.86 -0.72 -21.56
N GLY A 68 9.60 0.39 -21.63
CA GLY A 68 9.20 1.75 -21.28
C GLY A 68 7.85 2.25 -21.80
N TYR A 69 7.05 2.75 -20.88
CA TYR A 69 5.79 3.46 -21.11
C TYR A 69 6.05 4.97 -21.34
N PRO A 70 5.20 5.66 -22.12
CA PRO A 70 5.43 7.04 -22.53
C PRO A 70 5.39 8.01 -21.34
N GLU A 71 6.37 8.91 -21.32
CA GLU A 71 6.61 9.95 -20.33
C GLU A 71 5.47 11.00 -20.34
N LEU A 72 4.46 10.80 -19.48
CA LEU A 72 3.39 11.77 -19.24
C LEU A 72 3.89 12.87 -18.28
N GLY A 73 4.10 14.07 -18.84
CA GLY A 73 4.07 15.38 -18.16
C GLY A 73 4.59 15.46 -16.73
N TYR A 74 5.90 15.33 -16.53
CA TYR A 74 6.57 15.63 -15.27
C TYR A 74 6.51 17.14 -14.96
N CYS A 75 5.66 17.56 -14.03
CA CYS A 75 5.77 18.88 -13.42
C CYS A 75 6.59 18.76 -12.12
N GLY A 76 7.91 18.92 -12.24
CA GLY A 76 8.79 19.00 -11.09
C GLY A 76 8.52 20.25 -10.26
N SER A 77 8.40 20.10 -8.94
CA SER A 77 9.25 20.86 -8.00
C SER A 77 9.22 20.34 -6.56
N LEU A 78 10.44 20.36 -5.99
CA LEU A 78 10.85 20.65 -4.61
C LEU A 78 11.15 19.49 -3.64
N LEU A 79 10.96 18.23 -4.02
CA LEU A 79 11.55 17.10 -3.29
C LEU A 79 12.05 16.04 -4.29
N ASP A 80 13.17 16.36 -4.91
CA ASP A 80 13.99 15.43 -5.68
C ASP A 80 14.76 14.54 -4.70
N ASP A 81 14.31 13.29 -4.58
CA ASP A 81 15.13 12.08 -4.60
C ASP A 81 14.23 10.89 -4.23
N SER A 82 14.16 9.88 -5.11
CA SER A 82 13.41 8.61 -5.03
C SER A 82 11.97 8.57 -5.59
N GLU A 83 11.92 8.38 -6.92
CA GLU A 83 11.04 7.50 -7.69
C GLU A 83 9.62 7.20 -7.12
N ASP A 84 8.64 7.77 -7.81
CA ASP A 84 7.22 7.37 -7.89
C ASP A 84 6.23 7.91 -6.83
N ALA A 85 5.88 9.19 -7.00
CA ALA A 85 4.57 9.76 -6.71
C ALA A 85 4.34 10.97 -7.63
N GLY A 86 3.34 10.94 -8.51
CA GLY A 86 3.02 12.07 -9.37
C GLY A 86 1.53 12.20 -9.70
N CYS A 87 0.94 13.36 -9.38
CA CYS A 87 0.34 14.30 -10.35
C CYS A 87 -0.15 15.60 -9.66
N LEU A 88 0.23 16.77 -10.22
CA LEU A 88 -0.28 18.11 -9.89
C LEU A 88 -0.56 18.83 -11.23
N VAL A 89 -1.72 19.48 -11.40
CA VAL A 89 -2.00 20.29 -12.61
C VAL A 89 -2.56 21.67 -12.23
N LEU A 90 -1.72 22.70 -12.40
CA LEU A 90 -2.09 24.11 -12.31
C LEU A 90 -2.28 24.70 -13.71
N ASP A 91 -3.48 24.55 -14.27
CA ASP A 91 -4.25 25.53 -15.07
C ASP A 91 -5.52 24.84 -15.61
N GLY A 92 -6.37 24.31 -14.71
CA GLY A 92 -7.78 24.04 -15.04
C GLY A 92 -8.29 22.59 -15.07
N ALA A 93 -7.51 21.52 -14.85
CA ALA A 93 -8.10 20.19 -14.57
C ALA A 93 -7.12 19.16 -13.94
N TYR A 94 -7.64 18.49 -12.91
CA TYR A 94 -7.18 17.30 -12.15
C TYR A 94 -5.99 17.43 -11.18
N PHE A 95 -6.35 17.67 -9.90
CA PHE A 95 -5.53 17.41 -8.73
C PHE A 95 -6.00 16.13 -8.08
N GLN A 96 -5.41 14.99 -8.46
CA GLN A 96 -5.51 13.79 -7.65
C GLN A 96 -4.09 13.36 -7.29
N LEU A 97 -3.66 13.80 -6.12
CA LEU A 97 -2.33 13.50 -5.61
C LEU A 97 -2.34 12.08 -5.01
N SER A 98 -1.54 11.18 -5.57
CA SER A 98 -1.23 9.91 -4.90
C SER A 98 -0.11 10.13 -3.89
N VAL A 99 -0.39 9.88 -2.61
CA VAL A 99 0.53 10.08 -1.49
C VAL A 99 0.83 8.74 -0.83
N ARG A 100 2.11 8.45 -0.60
CA ARG A 100 2.52 7.26 0.15
C ARG A 100 2.16 7.41 1.63
N CYS A 101 1.70 6.32 2.25
CA CYS A 101 1.35 6.28 3.66
C CYS A 101 2.60 6.44 4.52
N ALA A 102 2.71 7.56 5.24
CA ALA A 102 3.85 7.85 6.11
C ALA A 102 4.12 6.77 7.16
N VAL A 103 3.06 6.16 7.71
CA VAL A 103 3.19 5.07 8.70
C VAL A 103 3.84 3.84 8.07
N HIS A 104 3.41 3.47 6.86
CA HIS A 104 3.98 2.33 6.16
C HIS A 104 5.43 2.61 5.72
N THR A 105 5.72 3.81 5.23
CA THR A 105 7.08 4.22 4.89
C THR A 105 8.00 4.21 6.12
N LEU A 106 7.53 4.66 7.29
CA LEU A 106 8.29 4.56 8.54
C LEU A 106 8.54 3.10 8.93
N GLN A 107 7.53 2.23 8.79
CA GLN A 107 7.66 0.81 9.07
C GLN A 107 8.72 0.15 8.18
N LEU A 108 8.73 0.45 6.88
CA LEU A 108 9.76 -0.04 5.95
C LEU A 108 11.15 0.47 6.35
N ALA A 109 11.29 1.77 6.65
CA ALA A 109 12.57 2.33 7.08
C ALA A 109 13.12 1.66 8.36
N VAL A 110 12.24 1.34 9.32
CA VAL A 110 12.63 0.59 10.52
C VAL A 110 13.02 -0.85 10.16
N SER A 111 12.30 -1.51 9.25
CA SER A 111 12.64 -2.85 8.77
C SER A 111 14.01 -2.87 8.11
N ASP A 112 14.28 -1.95 7.19
CA ASP A 112 15.54 -1.86 6.45
C ASP A 112 16.73 -1.58 7.40
N ALA A 113 16.53 -0.72 8.40
CA ALA A 113 17.51 -0.47 9.45
C ALA A 113 17.78 -1.71 10.32
N LEU A 114 16.75 -2.53 10.55
CA LEU A 114 16.89 -3.77 11.30
C LEU A 114 17.59 -4.88 10.49
N ASP A 115 17.41 -4.90 9.16
CA ASP A 115 17.99 -5.92 8.28
C ASP A 115 19.45 -5.61 7.90
N SER A 116 19.82 -4.33 7.83
CA SER A 116 21.19 -3.88 7.52
C SER A 116 22.18 -3.97 8.70
N GLY A 117 21.68 -4.13 9.93
CA GLY A 117 22.48 -4.22 11.15
C GLY A 117 22.52 -5.61 11.80
N SER A 118 23.45 -5.83 12.73
CA SER A 118 23.48 -7.05 13.57
C SER A 118 22.43 -6.96 14.69
N ASN A 119 21.15 -7.16 14.35
CA ASN A 119 20.03 -7.02 15.29
C ASN A 119 19.66 -8.34 15.99
N THR A 120 20.67 -8.96 16.60
CA THR A 120 20.56 -10.26 17.27
C THR A 120 19.53 -10.28 18.41
N LEU A 121 19.41 -9.18 19.16
CA LEU A 121 18.45 -9.07 20.27
C LEU A 121 17.00 -9.11 19.77
N VAL A 122 16.68 -8.34 18.72
CA VAL A 122 15.32 -8.32 18.15
C VAL A 122 14.98 -9.70 17.60
N ALA A 123 15.89 -10.34 16.86
CA ALA A 123 15.70 -11.70 16.37
C ALA A 123 15.45 -12.72 17.49
N GLN A 124 16.18 -12.63 18.60
CA GLN A 124 15.98 -13.49 19.77
C GLN A 124 14.62 -13.26 20.42
N CYS A 125 14.18 -12.01 20.56
CA CYS A 125 12.86 -11.67 21.07
C CYS A 125 11.74 -12.24 20.18
N ARG A 126 11.85 -12.09 18.85
CA ARG A 126 10.89 -12.67 17.89
C ARG A 126 10.81 -14.19 18.00
N ALA A 127 11.95 -14.87 18.04
CA ALA A 127 12.02 -16.32 18.21
C ALA A 127 11.44 -16.80 19.56
N LEU A 128 11.60 -16.01 20.62
CA LEU A 128 10.98 -16.30 21.92
C LEU A 128 9.46 -16.18 21.85
N VAL A 129 8.95 -15.10 21.25
CA VAL A 129 7.50 -14.88 21.08
C VAL A 129 6.88 -16.03 20.27
N GLU A 130 7.52 -16.44 19.18
CA GLU A 130 7.07 -17.58 18.36
C GLU A 130 6.93 -18.87 19.20
N LYS A 131 7.92 -19.18 20.04
CA LYS A 131 7.87 -20.34 20.95
C LYS A 131 6.76 -20.23 22.00
N LEU A 132 6.51 -19.02 22.51
CA LEU A 132 5.47 -18.79 23.51
C LEU A 132 4.06 -18.85 22.92
N HIS A 133 3.89 -18.64 21.60
CA HIS A 133 2.61 -18.72 20.90
C HIS A 133 2.15 -20.15 20.58
N VAL A 134 3.02 -21.16 20.75
CA VAL A 134 2.65 -22.57 20.58
C VAL A 134 1.52 -22.94 21.56
N GLN A 135 0.57 -23.76 21.10
CA GLN A 135 -0.64 -24.15 21.86
C GLN A 135 -0.35 -24.68 23.28
N SER A 136 0.72 -25.46 23.44
CA SER A 136 1.15 -26.00 24.73
C SER A 136 1.64 -24.90 25.69
N ALA A 137 2.47 -23.98 25.20
CA ALA A 137 2.96 -22.83 25.95
C ALA A 137 1.80 -21.86 26.29
N MET A 138 0.93 -21.56 25.33
CA MET A 138 -0.27 -20.73 25.54
C MET A 138 -1.25 -21.33 26.54
N GLY A 139 -1.35 -22.66 26.59
CA GLY A 139 -2.12 -23.38 27.60
C GLY A 139 -1.54 -23.19 29.00
N LEU A 140 -0.21 -23.27 29.13
CA LEU A 140 0.49 -23.05 30.40
C LEU A 140 0.39 -21.59 30.87
N ILE A 141 0.59 -20.63 29.97
CA ILE A 141 0.46 -19.18 30.24
C ILE A 141 -0.93 -18.86 30.79
N ARG A 142 -1.99 -19.43 30.20
CA ARG A 142 -3.37 -19.29 30.69
C ARG A 142 -3.56 -19.91 32.07
N LYS A 143 -3.04 -21.12 32.30
CA LYS A 143 -3.13 -21.81 33.61
C LYS A 143 -2.42 -21.05 34.73
N LEU A 144 -1.29 -20.40 34.41
CA LEU A 144 -0.53 -19.60 35.36
C LEU A 144 -1.09 -18.16 35.54
N GLY A 145 -2.16 -17.80 34.84
CA GLY A 145 -2.74 -16.45 34.91
C GLY A 145 -1.83 -15.35 34.35
N LEU A 146 -0.88 -15.71 33.48
CA LEU A 146 0.09 -14.76 32.91
C LEU A 146 -0.49 -14.04 31.68
N ARG A 147 0.09 -12.88 31.37
CA ARG A 147 -0.28 -12.11 30.17
C ARG A 147 0.15 -12.88 28.92
N LYS A 148 -0.75 -12.93 27.94
CA LYS A 148 -0.47 -13.53 26.64
C LYS A 148 0.62 -12.71 25.93
N PRO A 149 1.60 -13.36 25.27
CA PRO A 149 2.56 -12.64 24.44
C PRO A 149 1.82 -11.91 23.32
N VAL A 150 2.27 -10.70 23.01
CA VAL A 150 1.77 -9.96 21.83
C VAL A 150 2.15 -10.75 20.59
N ILE A 151 1.27 -10.77 19.59
CA ILE A 151 1.57 -11.41 18.29
C ILE A 151 2.60 -10.51 17.60
N ASP A 152 3.74 -11.09 17.26
CA ASP A 152 4.72 -10.42 16.40
C ASP A 152 4.30 -10.61 14.94
N CYS A 153 4.06 -9.50 14.25
CA CYS A 153 3.75 -9.47 12.82
C CYS A 153 4.80 -8.60 12.14
N PRO A 154 5.84 -9.18 11.52
CA PRO A 154 6.94 -8.41 10.93
C PRO A 154 6.48 -7.36 9.90
N THR A 155 5.36 -7.64 9.22
CA THR A 155 4.80 -6.83 8.13
C THR A 155 3.57 -6.00 8.53
N ARG A 156 3.15 -5.99 9.81
CA ARG A 156 1.99 -5.21 10.27
C ARG A 156 2.38 -3.90 10.95
#